data_AF-A0A3D3SA14-F1
#
_entry.id   AF-A0A3D3SA14-F1
#
_cell.length_a   1.000
_cell.length_b   1.000
_cell.length_c   1.000
_cell.angle_alpha   90.00
_cell.angle_beta   90.00
_cell.angle_gamma   90.00
#
_symmetry.space_group_name_H-M   'P 1'
#
loop_
_entity.id
_entity.type
_entity.pdbx_description
1 polymer ?
#
loop_
_entity_poly.entity_id
_entity_poly.type
_entity_poly.pdbx_seq_one_letter_code
_entity_poly.pdbx_strand_id
1 'polypeptide(L)'
;MKIEAVGKPLGCKLLRISAEFSEPWTEDSLLEFISIRGDFFAIPEERFEAVETLLRGRKLAGLDEAFDSLLKELKVQTMGISGEGILATLRGAIHDASV
;
A
#
# COMPACT_ATOMS: atom_id res chain seq x y z
N MET A 1 2.37 -11.39 -10.04
CA MET A 1 2.30 -12.00 -8.69
C MET A 1 1.22 -11.33 -7.87
N LYS A 2 0.35 -12.10 -7.21
CA LYS A 2 -0.68 -11.59 -6.31
C LYS A 2 -0.25 -11.76 -4.85
N ILE A 3 -0.40 -10.72 -4.04
CA ILE A 3 -0.03 -10.67 -2.62
C ILE A 3 -1.26 -10.25 -1.82
N GLU A 4 -1.60 -11.06 -0.81
CA GLU A 4 -2.56 -10.70 0.22
C GLU A 4 -1.80 -10.51 1.53
N ALA A 5 -1.79 -9.29 2.05
CA ALA A 5 -1.05 -8.93 3.25
C ALA A 5 -2.00 -8.48 4.36
N VAL A 6 -1.72 -8.92 5.58
CA VAL A 6 -2.46 -8.50 6.78
C VAL A 6 -1.45 -8.05 7.83
N GLY A 7 -1.61 -6.82 8.31
CA GLY A 7 -0.67 -6.20 9.24
C GLY A 7 -1.37 -5.35 10.31
N LYS A 8 -0.58 -4.89 11.26
CA LYS A 8 -1.02 -3.96 12.33
C LYS A 8 0.00 -2.82 12.44
N PRO A 9 0.13 -1.97 11.42
CA PRO A 9 1.06 -0.86 11.46
C PRO A 9 0.66 0.13 12.56
N LEU A 10 1.61 0.99 12.94
CA LEU A 10 1.43 1.91 14.06
C LEU A 10 0.21 2.81 13.84
N GLY A 11 -0.72 2.78 14.81
CA GLY A 11 -1.95 3.57 14.75
C GLY A 11 -3.12 2.90 14.02
N CYS A 12 -2.95 1.71 13.44
CA CYS A 12 -4.05 0.92 12.86
C CYS A 12 -4.15 -0.45 13.54
N LYS A 13 -5.37 -0.80 14.01
CA LYS A 13 -5.62 -2.09 14.65
C LYS A 13 -5.53 -3.26 13.68
N LEU A 14 -5.86 -3.03 12.41
CA LEU A 14 -5.88 -4.03 11.36
C LEU A 14 -5.81 -3.37 9.98
N LEU A 15 -4.75 -3.66 9.23
CA LEU A 15 -4.57 -3.29 7.83
C LEU A 15 -4.59 -4.56 6.98
N ARG A 16 -5.32 -4.52 5.88
CA ARG A 16 -5.41 -5.56 4.85
C ARG A 16 -5.05 -4.93 3.52
N ILE A 17 -4.11 -5.53 2.81
CA ILE A 17 -3.66 -5.03 1.51
C ILE A 17 -3.75 -6.18 0.51
N SER A 18 -4.49 -5.98 -0.56
CA SER A 18 -4.46 -6.86 -1.73
C SER A 18 -3.69 -6.15 -2.81
N ALA A 19 -2.57 -6.72 -3.27
CA ALA A 19 -1.71 -6.11 -4.27
C ALA A 19 -1.39 -7.10 -5.41
N GLU A 20 -1.29 -6.58 -6.63
CA GLU A 20 -0.85 -7.34 -7.80
C GLU A 20 0.33 -6.63 -8.43
N PHE A 21 1.37 -7.40 -8.72
CA PHE A 21 2.59 -6.92 -9.34
C PHE A 21 2.83 -7.59 -10.70
N SER A 22 3.47 -6.87 -11.61
CA SER A 22 3.82 -7.34 -12.95
C SER A 22 4.63 -8.64 -12.92
N GLU A 23 4.36 -9.53 -13.88
CA GLU A 23 5.10 -10.78 -14.06
C GLU A 23 6.21 -10.64 -15.11
N PRO A 24 7.36 -11.35 -14.96
CA PRO A 24 7.73 -12.19 -13.82
C PRO A 24 8.03 -11.35 -12.56
N TRP A 25 7.85 -11.97 -11.38
CA TRP A 25 8.14 -11.29 -10.10
C TRP A 25 9.64 -11.02 -9.94
N THR A 26 9.97 -9.75 -9.72
CA THR A 26 11.31 -9.25 -9.36
C THR A 26 11.14 -8.10 -8.37
N GLU A 27 12.22 -7.68 -7.69
CA GLU A 27 12.17 -6.51 -6.80
C GLU A 27 11.80 -5.20 -7.55
N ASP A 28 12.01 -5.19 -8.86
CA ASP A 28 11.67 -4.09 -9.77
C ASP A 28 10.28 -4.23 -10.42
N SER A 29 9.51 -5.26 -10.06
CA SER A 29 8.14 -5.45 -10.57
C SER A 29 7.27 -4.24 -10.22
N LEU A 30 6.45 -3.85 -11.20
CA LEU A 30 5.55 -2.72 -11.08
C LEU A 30 4.24 -3.15 -10.42
N LEU A 31 3.70 -2.28 -9.59
CA LEU A 31 2.39 -2.45 -8.97
C LEU A 31 1.31 -2.23 -10.03
N GLU A 32 0.57 -3.27 -10.37
CA GLU A 32 -0.55 -3.21 -11.32
C GLU A 32 -1.86 -2.88 -10.59
N PHE A 33 -2.00 -3.33 -9.34
CA PHE A 33 -3.17 -3.10 -8.52
C PHE A 33 -2.81 -3.05 -7.04
N ILE A 34 -3.51 -2.20 -6.28
CA ILE A 34 -3.51 -2.22 -4.83
C ILE A 34 -4.90 -1.87 -4.30
N SER A 35 -5.34 -2.57 -3.27
CA SER A 35 -6.46 -2.17 -2.43
C SER A 35 -6.04 -2.23 -0.97
N ILE A 36 -6.24 -1.14 -0.25
CA ILE A 36 -5.84 -0.90 1.14
C ILE A 36 -7.11 -0.74 1.95
N ARG A 37 -7.38 -1.69 2.84
CA ARG A 37 -8.56 -1.70 3.70
C ARG A 37 -8.15 -1.90 5.14
N GLY A 38 -8.87 -1.31 6.08
CA GLY A 38 -8.52 -1.50 7.47
C GLY A 38 -9.29 -0.61 8.42
N ASP A 39 -8.83 -0.62 9.67
CA ASP A 39 -9.30 0.27 10.73
C ASP A 39 -8.43 1.53 10.72
N PHE A 40 -8.65 2.38 9.72
CA PHE A 40 -8.00 3.69 9.56
C PHE A 40 -8.99 4.72 9.03
N PHE A 41 -8.65 6.00 9.16
CA PHE A 41 -9.44 7.08 8.58
C PHE A 41 -8.68 7.72 7.41
N ALA A 42 -9.41 8.06 6.35
CA ALA A 42 -8.92 8.86 5.24
C ALA A 42 -9.93 9.97 4.94
N ILE A 43 -9.47 11.22 4.97
CA ILE A 43 -10.33 12.39 4.77
C ILE A 43 -9.70 13.32 3.73
N PRO A 44 -10.38 13.63 2.62
CA PRO A 44 -11.66 13.07 2.19
C PRO A 44 -11.52 11.63 1.64
N GLU A 45 -12.52 10.78 1.88
CA GLU A 45 -12.50 9.36 1.54
C GLU A 45 -12.49 9.14 0.01
N GLU A 46 -13.24 9.95 -0.74
CA GLU A 46 -13.38 9.81 -2.19
C GLU A 46 -12.05 10.01 -2.94
N ARG A 47 -11.08 10.66 -2.31
CA ARG A 47 -9.75 10.87 -2.88
C ARG A 47 -8.78 9.76 -2.52
N PHE A 48 -9.09 8.95 -1.51
CA PHE A 48 -8.26 7.81 -1.15
C PHE A 48 -8.24 6.74 -2.25
N GLU A 49 -9.39 6.48 -2.89
CA GLU A 49 -9.45 5.58 -4.06
C GLU A 49 -8.55 6.07 -5.22
N ALA A 50 -8.41 7.40 -5.37
CA ALA A 50 -7.50 7.98 -6.35
C ALA A 50 -6.03 7.74 -5.97
N VAL A 51 -5.68 7.75 -4.69
CA VAL A 51 -4.33 7.39 -4.21
C VAL A 51 -4.01 5.95 -4.63
N GLU A 52 -4.91 5.00 -4.36
CA GLU A 52 -4.72 3.58 -4.73
C GLU A 52 -4.51 3.41 -6.24
N THR A 53 -5.27 4.17 -7.05
CA THR A 53 -5.15 4.14 -8.51
C THR A 53 -3.82 4.75 -9.00
N LEU A 54 -3.37 5.85 -8.39
CA LEU A 54 -2.15 6.56 -8.79
C LEU A 54 -0.85 5.88 -8.32
N LEU A 55 -0.96 4.92 -7.40
CA LEU A 55 0.16 4.04 -7.04
C LEU A 55 0.48 3.02 -8.13
N ARG A 56 -0.41 2.80 -9.11
CA ARG A 56 -0.14 1.88 -10.22
C ARG A 56 1.08 2.33 -11.02
N GLY A 57 1.88 1.36 -11.47
CA GLY A 57 3.14 1.59 -12.16
C GLY A 57 4.30 1.96 -11.23
N ARG A 58 4.11 1.98 -9.90
CA ARG A 58 5.20 2.17 -8.93
C ARG A 58 5.85 0.84 -8.57
N LYS A 59 7.14 0.87 -8.27
CA LYS A 59 7.86 -0.30 -7.73
C LYS A 59 7.52 -0.45 -6.24
N LEU A 60 7.74 -1.66 -5.71
CA LEU A 60 7.66 -1.87 -4.26
C LEU A 60 8.69 -1.00 -3.51
N ALA A 61 9.90 -0.87 -4.07
CA ALA A 61 10.88 0.09 -3.60
C ALA A 61 10.40 1.53 -3.89
N GLY A 62 10.20 2.32 -2.83
CA GLY A 62 9.69 3.70 -2.90
C GLY A 62 8.16 3.83 -2.86
N LEU A 63 7.44 2.73 -2.60
CA LEU A 63 5.97 2.77 -2.46
C LEU A 63 5.54 3.61 -1.25
N ASP A 64 6.33 3.61 -0.19
CA ASP A 64 6.16 4.42 1.01
C ASP A 64 6.17 5.91 0.69
N GLU A 65 7.24 6.40 0.06
CA GLU A 65 7.38 7.80 -0.32
C GLU A 65 6.33 8.22 -1.36
N ALA A 66 6.01 7.34 -2.31
CA ALA A 66 4.98 7.59 -3.32
C ALA A 66 3.60 7.75 -2.68
N PHE A 67 3.24 6.88 -1.73
CA PHE A 67 1.98 6.95 -1.00
C PHE A 67 1.86 8.27 -0.22
N ASP A 68 2.86 8.60 0.59
CA ASP A 68 2.84 9.82 1.41
C ASP A 68 2.85 11.09 0.54
N SER A 69 3.49 11.05 -0.63
CA SER A 69 3.48 12.16 -1.60
C SER A 69 2.10 12.33 -2.24
N LEU A 70 1.45 11.24 -2.64
CA LEU A 70 0.10 11.27 -3.21
C LEU A 70 -0.95 11.75 -2.21
N LEU A 71 -0.83 11.35 -0.94
CA LEU A 71 -1.68 11.89 0.13
C LEU A 71 -1.57 13.42 0.22
N LYS A 72 -0.35 13.96 0.16
CA LYS A 72 -0.13 15.42 0.18
C LYS A 72 -0.68 16.10 -1.07
N GLU A 73 -0.42 15.54 -2.25
CA GLU A 73 -0.87 16.08 -3.54
C GLU A 73 -2.39 16.15 -3.62
N LEU A 74 -3.06 15.06 -3.23
CA LEU A 74 -4.52 14.94 -3.24
C LEU A 74 -5.18 15.58 -2.00
N LYS A 75 -4.38 16.11 -1.07
CA LYS A 75 -4.82 16.68 0.20
C LYS A 75 -5.69 15.71 1.01
N VAL A 76 -5.28 14.44 1.03
CA VAL A 76 -5.87 13.38 1.84
C VAL A 76 -5.09 13.27 3.14
N GLN A 77 -5.80 13.42 4.25
CA GLN A 77 -5.26 13.17 5.57
C GLN A 77 -5.61 11.75 5.98
N THR A 78 -4.60 10.97 6.37
CA THR A 78 -4.80 9.64 6.93
C THR A 78 -4.54 9.64 8.43
N MET A 79 -5.32 8.85 9.16
CA MET A 79 -5.03 8.53 10.56
C MET A 79 -4.98 7.01 10.73
N GLY A 80 -3.84 6.53 11.20
CA GLY A 80 -3.58 5.11 11.42
C GLY A 80 -2.82 4.40 10.30
N ILE A 81 -2.64 5.04 9.13
CA ILE A 81 -1.82 4.49 8.04
C ILE A 81 -0.81 5.51 7.53
N SER A 82 0.34 4.98 7.12
CA SER A 82 1.45 5.69 6.47
C SER A 82 2.05 4.81 5.37
N GLY A 83 2.83 5.43 4.48
CA GLY A 83 3.56 4.70 3.45
C GLY A 83 4.47 3.61 4.02
N GLU A 84 5.17 3.91 5.12
CA GLU A 84 6.03 2.94 5.81
C GLU A 84 5.24 1.73 6.32
N GLY A 85 4.05 1.96 6.90
CA GLY A 85 3.19 0.88 7.39
C GLY A 85 2.68 -0.03 6.28
N ILE A 86 2.37 0.54 5.12
CA ILE A 86 1.97 -0.21 3.91
C ILE A 86 3.14 -1.06 3.41
N LEU A 87 4.32 -0.45 3.25
CA LEU A 87 5.50 -1.13 2.75
C LEU A 87 5.94 -2.28 3.68
N ALA A 88 5.95 -2.05 5.00
CA ALA A 88 6.29 -3.07 5.97
C ALA A 88 5.30 -4.26 5.93
N THR A 89 4.00 -3.97 5.79
CA THR A 89 2.95 -5.01 5.70
C THR A 89 3.11 -5.86 4.44
N LEU A 90 3.36 -5.22 3.28
CA LEU A 90 3.61 -5.94 2.02
C LEU A 90 4.89 -6.77 2.06
N ARG A 91 5.99 -6.22 2.59
CA ARG A 91 7.26 -6.95 2.72
C ARG A 91 7.14 -8.17 3.63
N GLY A 92 6.41 -8.06 4.74
CA GLY A 92 6.13 -9.19 5.61
C GLY A 92 5.44 -10.33 4.86
N ALA A 93 4.37 -10.01 4.12
CA ALA A 93 3.63 -11.01 3.35
C ALA A 93 4.44 -11.64 2.20
N ILE A 94 5.27 -10.85 1.50
CA ILE A 94 6.17 -11.36 0.45
C ILE A 94 7.22 -12.30 1.05
N HIS A 95 7.77 -11.97 2.21
CA HIS A 95 8.72 -12.82 2.91
C HIS A 95 8.06 -14.14 3.34
N ASP A 96 6.88 -14.10 3.97
CA ASP A 96 6.12 -15.30 4.36
C ASP A 96 5.73 -16.16 3.14
N ALA A 97 5.43 -15.56 1.99
CA ALA A 97 5.10 -16.30 0.76
C ALA A 97 6.31 -16.94 0.06
N SER A 98 7.54 -16.57 0.47
CA SER A 98 8.80 -17.08 -0.09
C SER A 98 9.45 -18.17 0.78
N VAL A 99 8.84 -18.51 1.92
CA VAL A 99 9.26 -19.57 2.86
C VAL A 99 8.39 -20.80 2.65
#